data_AF-A0A1V5FP36-F1
#
_entry.id   AF-A0A1V5FP36-F1
#
_cell.length_a   1.000
_cell.length_b   1.000
_cell.length_c   1.000
_cell.angle_alpha   90.00
_cell.angle_beta   90.00
_cell.angle_gamma   90.00
#
_symmetry.space_group_name_H-M   'P 1'
#
loop_
_entity.id
_entity.type
_entity.pdbx_description
1 polymer ?
#
loop_
_entity_poly.entity_id
_entity_poly.type
_entity_poly.pdbx_seq_one_letter_code
_entity_poly.pdbx_strand_id
1 'polypeptide(L)'
;MAHRAPKSKASLRSLLRLAPYIARYKWPFAWGMVCLVLCNAFAVWGWAWVMRAIDEFSLPGADKSLAGPMALTSLAIFGIGAVFRFEMRWLLSGISRLVEYDFRNDIFAHLARLSPSFYDRRMTGDLMARATNDLILEGESATAARRL
;
A
#
# COMPACT_ATOMS: atom_id res chain seq x y z
N MET A 1 -29.68 18.38 16.38
CA MET A 1 -29.04 17.05 16.38
C MET A 1 -27.58 17.24 15.96
N ALA A 2 -26.66 17.24 16.92
CA ALA A 2 -25.27 17.62 16.71
C ALA A 2 -24.42 16.42 16.29
N HIS A 3 -23.99 16.41 15.04
CA HIS A 3 -23.04 15.45 14.48
C HIS A 3 -21.64 15.72 15.09
N ARG A 4 -21.29 15.03 16.17
CA ARG A 4 -19.92 15.07 16.74
C ARG A 4 -19.05 14.03 16.04
N ALA A 5 -18.20 14.48 15.12
CA ALA A 5 -17.03 13.72 14.68
C ALA A 5 -16.04 13.58 15.85
N PRO A 6 -15.68 12.38 16.33
CA PRO A 6 -14.71 12.25 17.41
C PRO A 6 -13.30 11.88 16.89
N LYS A 7 -12.36 12.80 17.17
CA LYS A 7 -10.95 12.62 17.61
C LYS A 7 -9.93 11.90 16.70
N SER A 8 -9.37 12.62 15.71
CA SER A 8 -8.19 12.19 14.92
C SER A 8 -6.91 11.91 15.74
N LYS A 9 -6.78 12.48 16.95
CA LYS A 9 -5.57 12.31 17.80
C LYS A 9 -5.47 10.94 18.48
N ALA A 10 -6.59 10.24 18.66
CA ALA A 10 -6.59 8.90 19.26
C ALA A 10 -6.14 7.84 18.24
N SER A 11 -6.65 7.93 17.01
CA SER A 11 -6.26 7.06 15.88
C SER A 11 -4.77 7.13 15.56
N LEU A 12 -4.20 8.35 15.47
CA LEU A 12 -2.76 8.52 15.20
C LEU A 12 -1.86 7.91 16.29
N ARG A 13 -2.26 7.99 17.58
CA ARG A 13 -1.49 7.35 18.67
C ARG A 13 -1.54 5.83 18.59
N SER A 14 -2.67 5.25 18.15
CA SER A 14 -2.79 3.81 17.95
C SER A 14 -1.88 3.33 16.80
N LEU A 15 -1.83 4.06 15.69
CA LEU A 15 -0.91 3.77 14.58
C LEU A 15 0.57 3.95 14.99
N LEU A 16 0.88 4.97 15.79
CA LEU A 16 2.22 5.17 16.35
C LEU A 16 2.67 4.05 17.30
N ARG A 17 1.75 3.29 17.90
CA ARG A 17 2.08 2.08 18.68
C ARG A 17 2.50 0.90 17.80
N LEU A 18 2.10 0.88 16.53
CA LEU A 18 2.53 -0.11 15.53
C LEU A 18 3.83 0.29 14.81
N ALA A 19 4.26 1.55 14.95
CA ALA A 19 5.54 2.04 14.42
C ALA A 19 6.77 1.15 14.72
N PRO A 20 6.95 0.56 15.92
CA PRO A 20 8.08 -0.34 16.16
C PRO A 20 8.08 -1.60 15.28
N TYR A 21 6.91 -2.15 14.92
CA TYR A 21 6.82 -3.31 14.02
C TYR A 21 7.25 -2.94 12.59
N ILE A 22 6.82 -1.77 12.12
CA ILE A 22 7.23 -1.26 10.80
C ILE A 22 8.71 -0.85 10.80
N ALA A 23 9.20 -0.29 11.90
CA ALA A 23 10.59 0.15 12.04
C ALA A 23 11.60 -1.01 11.93
N ARG A 24 11.19 -2.24 12.28
CA ARG A 24 12.00 -3.45 12.07
C ARG A 24 12.30 -3.72 10.59
N TYR A 25 11.38 -3.32 9.69
CA TYR A 25 11.48 -3.49 8.24
C TYR A 25 11.70 -2.17 7.48
N LYS A 26 12.29 -1.17 8.14
CA LYS A 26 12.46 0.18 7.58
C LYS A 26 13.25 0.23 6.26
N TRP A 27 14.20 -0.69 6.04
CA TRP A 27 15.01 -0.71 4.82
C TRP A 27 14.24 -1.24 3.60
N PRO A 28 13.62 -2.44 3.64
CA PRO A 28 12.69 -2.87 2.60
C PRO A 28 11.56 -1.86 2.35
N PHE A 29 11.05 -1.24 3.41
CA PHE A 29 9.99 -0.24 3.30
C PHE A 29 10.47 1.03 2.60
N ALA A 30 11.65 1.54 2.96
CA ALA A 30 12.26 2.69 2.29
C ALA A 30 12.53 2.38 0.81
N TRP A 31 13.02 1.18 0.48
CA TRP A 31 13.22 0.76 -0.91
C TRP A 31 11.90 0.69 -1.68
N GLY A 32 10.85 0.09 -1.09
CA GLY A 32 9.51 0.09 -1.65
C GLY A 32 8.96 1.51 -1.88
N MET A 33 9.24 2.44 -0.96
CA MET A 33 8.85 3.85 -1.10
C MET A 33 9.60 4.56 -2.23
N VAL A 34 10.89 4.28 -2.40
CA VAL A 34 11.68 4.79 -3.54
C VAL A 34 11.12 4.23 -4.84
N CYS A 35 10.85 2.92 -4.93
CA CYS A 35 10.23 2.29 -6.10
C CYS A 35 8.84 2.88 -6.41
N LEU A 36 8.04 3.24 -5.38
CA LEU A 36 6.76 3.92 -5.56
C LEU A 36 6.93 5.29 -6.23
N VAL A 37 7.89 6.09 -5.76
CA VAL A 37 8.16 7.41 -6.33
C VAL A 37 8.65 7.26 -7.77
N LEU A 38 9.59 6.35 -8.02
CA LEU A 38 10.11 6.09 -9.35
C LEU A 38 9.01 5.61 -10.31
N CYS A 39 8.17 4.66 -9.90
CA CYS A 39 7.05 4.19 -10.72
C CYS A 39 6.10 5.33 -11.11
N ASN A 40 5.80 6.25 -10.19
CA ASN A 40 4.98 7.43 -10.51
C ASN A 40 5.71 8.40 -11.43
N ALA A 41 7.00 8.64 -11.22
CA ALA A 41 7.80 9.48 -12.10
C ALA A 41 7.82 8.93 -13.53
N PHE A 42 8.06 7.63 -13.71
CA PHE A 42 8.02 6.97 -15.02
C PHE A 42 6.63 7.00 -15.66
N ALA A 43 5.56 6.88 -14.87
CA ALA A 43 4.20 7.00 -15.39
C ALA A 43 3.92 8.41 -15.94
N VAL A 44 4.31 9.46 -15.20
CA VAL A 44 4.15 10.85 -15.64
C VAL A 44 5.04 11.16 -16.84
N TRP A 45 6.30 10.73 -16.81
CA TRP A 45 7.24 10.92 -17.92
C TRP A 45 6.82 10.16 -19.17
N GLY A 46 6.34 8.92 -19.02
CA GLY A 46 5.82 8.12 -20.12
C GLY A 46 4.63 8.78 -20.79
N TRP A 47 3.70 9.36 -20.03
CA TRP A 47 2.59 10.13 -20.58
C TRP A 47 3.07 11.37 -21.36
N ALA A 48 3.98 12.15 -20.78
CA ALA A 48 4.54 13.32 -21.44
C ALA A 48 5.31 12.95 -22.73
N TRP A 49 6.01 11.81 -22.73
CA TRP A 49 6.73 11.31 -23.91
C TRP A 49 5.78 10.91 -25.04
N VAL A 50 4.70 10.19 -24.72
CA VAL A 50 3.69 9.81 -25.70
C VAL A 50 3.01 11.04 -26.30
N MET A 51 2.72 12.07 -25.50
CA MET A 51 2.17 13.33 -26.01
C MET A 51 3.09 14.01 -27.02
N ARG A 52 4.39 14.08 -26.72
CA ARG A 52 5.38 14.62 -27.67
C ARG A 52 5.43 13.83 -28.98
N ALA A 53 5.31 12.50 -28.91
CA ALA A 53 5.23 11.68 -30.10
C ALA A 53 3.99 12.02 -30.93
N ILE A 54 2.83 12.17 -30.31
CA ILE A 54 1.58 12.54 -30.99
C ILE A 54 1.71 13.92 -31.66
N ASP A 55 2.28 14.90 -30.96
CA ASP A 55 2.47 16.26 -31.49
C ASP A 55 3.37 16.25 -32.74
N GLU A 56 4.49 15.52 -32.71
CA GLU A 56 5.43 15.40 -33.84
C GLU A 56 4.76 14.79 -35.08
N PHE A 57 3.92 13.77 -34.90
CA PHE A 57 3.18 13.14 -36.01
C PHE A 57 1.96 13.93 -36.48
N SER A 58 1.50 14.92 -35.71
CA SER A 58 0.36 15.77 -36.08
C SER A 58 0.74 16.92 -37.00
N LEU A 59 2.04 17.23 -37.15
CA LEU A 59 2.53 18.33 -37.97
C LEU A 59 2.60 17.94 -39.48
N PRO A 60 2.24 18.85 -40.40
CA PRO A 60 2.43 18.63 -41.84
C PRO A 60 3.92 18.53 -42.18
N GLY A 61 4.36 17.35 -42.65
CA GLY A 61 5.79 17.08 -42.93
C GLY A 61 6.48 16.17 -41.92
N ALA A 62 5.74 15.55 -41.00
CA ALA A 62 6.27 14.60 -40.02
C ALA A 62 7.11 13.49 -40.68
N ASP A 63 8.33 13.32 -40.18
CA ASP A 63 9.21 12.25 -40.63
C ASP A 63 8.77 10.91 -40.03
N LYS A 64 8.20 10.05 -40.89
CA LYS A 64 7.73 8.71 -40.50
C LYS A 64 8.88 7.78 -40.07
N SER A 65 10.14 8.12 -40.38
CA SER A 65 11.31 7.35 -39.95
C SER A 65 11.46 7.34 -38.41
N LEU A 66 10.98 8.38 -37.73
CA LEU A 66 11.07 8.54 -36.28
C LEU A 66 10.06 7.68 -35.49
N ALA A 67 9.04 7.11 -36.17
CA ALA A 67 8.00 6.31 -35.53
C ALA A 67 8.56 5.06 -34.84
N GLY A 68 9.50 4.36 -35.47
CA GLY A 68 10.14 3.17 -34.91
C GLY A 68 10.90 3.46 -33.60
N PRO A 69 11.88 4.39 -33.61
CA PRO A 69 12.60 4.80 -32.41
C PRO A 69 11.69 5.33 -31.29
N MET A 70 10.66 6.11 -31.62
CA MET A 70 9.71 6.65 -30.62
C MET A 70 8.84 5.56 -29.99
N ALA A 71 8.40 4.56 -30.76
CA ALA A 71 7.68 3.40 -30.25
C ALA A 71 8.57 2.55 -29.32
N LEU A 72 9.83 2.32 -29.73
CA LEU A 72 10.78 1.54 -28.93
C LEU A 72 11.13 2.21 -27.60
N THR A 73 11.37 3.53 -27.62
CA THR A 73 11.62 4.31 -26.40
C THR A 73 10.40 4.34 -25.49
N SER A 74 9.19 4.46 -26.04
CA SER A 74 7.94 4.37 -25.26
C SER A 74 7.81 3.02 -24.57
N LEU A 75 8.05 1.92 -25.30
CA LEU A 75 8.04 0.58 -24.75
C LEU A 75 9.07 0.42 -23.62
N ALA A 76 10.27 0.96 -23.79
CA ALA A 76 11.30 0.94 -22.76
C ALA A 76 10.87 1.70 -21.50
N ILE A 77 10.30 2.91 -21.64
CA ILE A 77 9.83 3.73 -20.51
C ILE A 77 8.74 2.98 -19.72
N PHE A 78 7.71 2.47 -20.41
CA PHE A 78 6.64 1.73 -19.75
C PHE A 78 7.11 0.40 -19.17
N GLY A 79 8.02 -0.30 -19.86
CA GLY A 79 8.62 -1.54 -19.38
C GLY A 79 9.41 -1.35 -18.08
N ILE A 80 10.27 -0.33 -18.03
CA ILE A 80 11.02 0.03 -16.82
C ILE A 80 10.06 0.43 -15.69
N GLY A 81 9.06 1.26 -16.00
CA GLY A 81 8.02 1.64 -15.03
C GLY A 81 7.26 0.43 -14.48
N ALA A 82 6.98 -0.58 -15.31
CA ALA A 82 6.33 -1.82 -14.89
C ALA A 82 7.20 -2.66 -13.94
N VAL A 83 8.51 -2.72 -14.16
CA VAL A 83 9.46 -3.39 -13.25
C VAL A 83 9.43 -2.72 -11.88
N PHE A 84 9.56 -1.40 -11.81
CA PHE A 84 9.49 -0.68 -10.53
C PHE A 84 8.14 -0.85 -9.82
N ARG A 85 7.03 -0.90 -10.59
CA ARG A 85 5.71 -1.18 -10.04
C ARG A 85 5.62 -2.59 -9.44
N PHE A 86 6.22 -3.58 -10.11
CA PHE A 86 6.26 -4.95 -9.63
C PHE A 86 7.09 -5.06 -8.34
N GLU A 87 8.30 -4.52 -8.34
CA GLU A 87 9.20 -4.48 -7.18
C GLU A 87 8.53 -3.80 -5.98
N MET A 88 7.96 -2.61 -6.18
CA MET A 88 7.20 -1.89 -5.14
C MET A 88 6.11 -2.79 -4.56
N ARG A 89 5.31 -3.44 -5.40
CA ARG A 89 4.20 -4.27 -4.94
C ARG A 89 4.70 -5.49 -4.17
N TRP A 90 5.76 -6.14 -4.64
CA TRP A 90 6.33 -7.29 -3.98
C TRP A 90 6.87 -6.95 -2.60
N LEU A 91 7.62 -5.84 -2.48
CA LEU A 91 8.17 -5.35 -1.22
C LEU A 91 7.08 -4.93 -0.22
N LEU A 92 6.15 -4.05 -0.63
CA LEU A 92 5.11 -3.58 0.29
C LEU A 92 4.20 -4.71 0.75
N SER A 93 3.83 -5.63 -0.15
CA SER A 93 2.99 -6.77 0.20
C SER A 93 3.73 -7.76 1.11
N GLY A 94 5.02 -8.01 0.85
CA GLY A 94 5.86 -8.86 1.69
C GLY A 94 6.00 -8.31 3.11
N ILE A 95 6.31 -7.01 3.24
CA ILE A 95 6.43 -6.33 4.53
C ILE A 95 5.09 -6.36 5.28
N SER A 96 3.98 -6.10 4.60
CA SER A 96 2.64 -6.15 5.22
C SER A 96 2.38 -7.52 5.85
N ARG A 97 2.71 -8.61 5.16
CA ARG A 97 2.52 -9.98 5.66
C ARG A 97 3.43 -10.29 6.85
N LEU A 98 4.69 -9.83 6.82
CA LEU A 98 5.63 -10.02 7.92
C LEU A 98 5.18 -9.27 9.18
N VAL A 99 4.74 -8.01 9.02
CA VAL A 99 4.20 -7.21 10.12
C VAL A 99 2.94 -7.85 10.70
N GLU A 100 2.04 -8.34 9.84
CA GLU A 100 0.83 -9.05 10.28
C GLU A 100 1.17 -10.35 11.03
N TYR A 101 2.17 -11.10 10.56
CA TYR A 101 2.62 -12.32 11.22
C TYR A 101 3.18 -12.03 12.62
N ASP A 102 4.08 -11.05 12.74
CA ASP A 102 4.64 -10.64 14.03
C ASP A 102 3.54 -10.18 15.00
N PHE A 103 2.58 -9.40 14.51
CA PHE A 103 1.46 -8.92 15.31
C PHE A 103 0.56 -10.06 15.81
N ARG A 104 0.19 -11.01 14.93
CA ARG A 104 -0.60 -12.19 15.30
C ARG A 104 0.13 -13.04 16.33
N ASN A 105 1.44 -13.20 16.19
CA ASN A 105 2.26 -13.97 17.11
C ASN A 105 2.30 -13.34 18.52
N ASP A 106 2.39 -12.01 18.60
CA ASP A 106 2.40 -11.30 19.89
C ASP A 106 1.05 -11.36 20.60
N ILE A 107 -0.07 -11.23 19.86
CA ILE A 107 -1.40 -11.46 20.47
C ILE A 107 -1.51 -12.91 20.95
N PHE A 108 -1.06 -13.88 20.15
CA PHE A 108 -1.13 -15.28 20.53
C PHE A 108 -0.31 -15.56 21.80
N ALA A 109 0.92 -15.04 21.86
CA ALA A 109 1.78 -15.15 23.03
C ALA A 109 1.16 -14.48 24.28
N HIS A 110 0.44 -13.37 24.11
CA HIS A 110 -0.30 -12.74 25.19
C HIS A 110 -1.44 -13.65 25.67
N LEU A 111 -2.30 -14.11 24.76
CA LEU A 111 -3.42 -15.01 25.07
C LEU A 111 -2.94 -16.27 25.78
N ALA A 112 -1.89 -16.92 25.30
CA ALA A 112 -1.34 -18.14 25.91
C ALA A 112 -0.96 -17.99 27.40
N ARG A 113 -0.73 -16.77 27.89
CA ARG A 113 -0.40 -16.48 29.29
C ARG A 113 -1.60 -16.11 30.18
N LEU A 114 -2.80 -15.94 29.62
CA LEU A 114 -3.99 -15.62 30.41
C LEU A 114 -4.47 -16.82 31.23
N SER A 115 -5.01 -16.53 32.41
CA SER A 115 -5.50 -17.56 33.33
C SER A 115 -6.70 -18.33 32.76
N PRO A 116 -6.91 -19.60 33.14
CA PRO A 116 -8.08 -20.38 32.74
C PRO A 116 -9.42 -19.68 33.02
N SER A 117 -9.51 -18.92 34.12
CA SER A 117 -10.73 -18.16 34.51
C SER A 117 -11.13 -17.05 33.52
N PHE A 118 -10.20 -16.60 32.68
CA PHE A 118 -10.50 -15.66 31.59
C PHE A 118 -11.20 -16.35 30.42
N TYR A 119 -10.85 -17.62 30.18
CA TYR A 119 -11.36 -18.42 29.08
C TYR A 119 -12.75 -19.03 29.35
N ASP A 120 -13.14 -19.18 30.62
CA ASP A 120 -14.51 -19.56 31.00
C ASP A 120 -15.57 -18.56 30.54
N ARG A 121 -15.18 -17.31 30.28
CA ARG A 121 -16.09 -16.24 29.83
C ARG A 121 -15.93 -15.82 28.37
N ARG A 122 -14.82 -16.18 27.72
CA ARG A 122 -14.52 -15.81 26.32
C ARG A 122 -13.66 -16.86 25.63
N MET A 123 -14.12 -17.38 24.49
CA MET A 123 -13.33 -18.31 23.66
C MET A 123 -12.16 -17.58 22.99
N THR A 124 -10.96 -18.16 23.07
CA THR A 124 -9.71 -17.65 22.46
C THR A 124 -9.85 -17.39 20.96
N GLY A 125 -10.55 -18.29 20.25
CA GLY A 125 -10.80 -18.18 18.82
C GLY A 125 -11.67 -16.96 18.45
N ASP A 126 -12.65 -16.64 19.29
CA ASP A 126 -13.54 -15.49 19.07
C ASP A 126 -12.82 -14.17 19.37
N LEU A 127 -11.91 -14.15 20.35
CA LEU A 127 -11.03 -13.01 20.62
C LEU A 127 -10.04 -12.76 19.47
N MET A 128 -9.44 -13.81 18.92
CA MET A 128 -8.56 -13.69 17.75
C MET A 128 -9.33 -13.26 16.50
N ALA A 129 -10.51 -13.83 16.26
CA ALA A 129 -11.36 -13.46 15.13
C ALA A 129 -11.76 -11.99 15.20
N ARG A 130 -12.17 -11.49 16.38
CA ARG A 130 -12.49 -10.06 16.58
C ARG A 130 -11.27 -9.16 16.43
N ALA A 131 -10.13 -9.52 17.01
CA ALA A 131 -8.90 -8.71 16.87
C ALA A 131 -8.42 -8.62 15.41
N THR A 132 -8.55 -9.70 14.65
CA THR A 132 -8.17 -9.74 13.23
C THR A 132 -9.22 -9.07 12.34
N ASN A 133 -10.51 -9.23 12.64
CA ASN A 133 -11.59 -8.57 11.90
C ASN A 133 -11.67 -7.07 12.16
N ASP A 134 -11.41 -6.60 13.38
CA ASP A 134 -11.40 -5.15 13.68
C ASP A 134 -10.29 -4.42 12.90
N LEU A 135 -9.15 -5.09 12.64
CA LEU A 135 -8.08 -4.59 11.76
C LEU A 135 -8.51 -4.47 10.29
N ILE A 136 -9.43 -5.33 9.83
CA ILE A 136 -9.94 -5.34 8.46
C ILE A 136 -11.15 -4.38 8.32
N LEU A 137 -11.99 -4.31 9.36
CA LEU A 137 -13.21 -3.50 9.40
C LEU A 137 -12.94 -1.99 9.46
N GLU A 138 -11.82 -1.53 10.02
CA GLU A 138 -11.40 -0.12 9.89
C GLU A 138 -11.13 0.28 8.42
N GLY A 139 -10.73 -0.65 7.54
CA GLY A 139 -10.48 -0.38 6.12
C GLY A 139 -11.76 -0.27 5.29
N GLU A 140 -12.78 -1.08 5.57
CA GLU A 140 -14.02 -1.11 4.78
C GLU A 140 -15.06 -0.07 5.24
N SER A 141 -15.16 0.18 6.55
CA SER A 141 -16.13 1.14 7.11
C SER A 141 -15.85 2.60 6.69
N ALA A 142 -14.58 2.97 6.50
CA ALA A 142 -14.19 4.27 5.94
C ALA A 142 -14.60 4.45 4.47
N THR A 143 -14.75 3.35 3.73
CA THR A 143 -15.08 3.36 2.30
C THR A 143 -16.60 3.30 2.08
N ALA A 144 -17.34 2.63 2.97
CA ALA A 144 -18.79 2.54 2.94
C ALA A 144 -19.49 3.85 3.36
N ALA A 145 -18.97 4.56 4.36
CA ALA A 145 -19.53 5.83 4.84
C ALA A 145 -19.39 7.00 3.85
N ARG A 146 -18.69 6.81 2.72
CA ARG A 146 -18.53 7.79 1.64
C ARG A 146 -19.46 7.57 0.43
N ARG A 147 -20.27 6.50 0.46
CA ARG A 147 -21.22 6.14 -0.60
C ARG A 147 -22.69 6.37 -0.22
N LEU A 148 -22.96 6.96 0.94
CA LEU A 148 -24.26 7.46 1.39
C LEU A 148 -24.11 8.94 1.77
#